data_AF-A0A8K0J016-F1
#
_entry.id   AF-A0A8K0J016-F1
#
_cell.length_a   1.000
_cell.length_b   1.000
_cell.length_c   1.000
_cell.angle_alpha   90.00
_cell.angle_beta   90.00
_cell.angle_gamma   90.00
#
_symmetry.space_group_name_H-M   'P 1'
#
loop_
_entity.id
_entity.type
_entity.pdbx_description
1 polymer ?
#
loop_
_entity_poly.entity_id
_entity_poly.type
_entity_poly.pdbx_seq_one_letter_code
_entity_poly.pdbx_strand_id
1 'polypeptide(L)'
;MKFSAGNGADGEEEITFLYEVAHGVAHRSYGLNVARLARIPKRVIDVAARKSSELELQLRMRRLRAASRMLNELLQGAPHDLDHLVAGIDQL
;
A
#
# COMPACT_ATOMS: atom_id res chain seq x y z
N MET A 1 12.03 4.44 -4.54
CA MET A 1 12.26 5.80 -5.06
C MET A 1 12.13 6.78 -3.92
N LYS A 2 13.10 7.69 -3.78
CA LYS A 2 13.09 8.72 -2.74
C LYS A 2 12.39 9.99 -3.27
N PHE A 3 11.58 10.61 -2.44
CA PHE A 3 10.94 11.89 -2.72
C PHE A 3 10.93 12.76 -1.47
N SER A 4 10.87 14.07 -1.67
CA SER A 4 10.59 15.05 -0.62
C SER A 4 9.16 15.54 -0.78
N ALA A 5 8.44 15.71 0.33
CA ALA A 5 7.13 16.34 0.37
C ALA A 5 7.20 17.56 1.31
N GLY A 6 6.66 18.68 0.88
CA GLY A 6 6.58 19.92 1.65
C GLY A 6 5.30 20.69 1.34
N ASN A 7 5.09 21.81 2.02
CA ASN A 7 4.00 22.73 1.69
C ASN A 7 4.57 23.86 0.82
N GLY A 8 3.99 24.07 -0.36
CA GLY A 8 4.27 25.22 -1.20
C GLY A 8 3.72 26.51 -0.61
N ALA A 9 4.06 27.64 -1.21
CA ALA A 9 3.67 28.98 -0.75
C ALA A 9 2.15 29.17 -0.61
N ASP A 10 1.36 28.42 -1.38
CA ASP A 10 -0.10 28.49 -1.40
C ASP A 10 -0.78 27.44 -0.47
N GLY A 11 0.02 26.73 0.35
CA GLY A 11 -0.47 25.67 1.24
C GLY A 11 -0.78 24.35 0.54
N GLU A 12 -0.47 24.23 -0.76
CA GLU A 12 -0.58 22.98 -1.50
C GLU A 12 0.63 22.07 -1.24
N GLU A 13 0.37 20.76 -1.22
CA GLU A 13 1.40 19.73 -1.03
C GLU A 13 2.30 19.67 -2.28
N GLU A 14 3.57 20.06 -2.14
CA GLU A 14 4.60 20.06 -3.19
C GLU A 14 5.48 18.81 -3.05
N ILE A 15 5.73 18.13 -4.16
CA ILE A 15 6.45 16.85 -4.18
C ILE A 15 7.60 16.92 -5.17
N THR A 16 8.81 16.60 -4.69
CA THR A 16 10.03 16.55 -5.50
C THR A 16 10.53 15.12 -5.58
N PHE A 17 10.56 14.57 -6.78
CA PHE A 17 11.14 13.25 -7.06
C PHE A 17 12.67 13.37 -7.11
N LEU A 18 13.37 12.63 -6.26
CA LEU A 18 14.83 12.66 -6.20
C LEU A 18 15.47 11.66 -7.17
N TYR A 19 14.68 10.76 -7.77
CA TYR A 19 15.12 9.69 -8.68
C TYR A 19 16.21 8.76 -8.11
N GLU A 20 16.46 8.83 -6.81
CA GLU A 20 17.36 7.95 -6.08
C GLU A 20 16.67 6.62 -5.76
N VAL A 21 17.41 5.53 -5.95
CA VAL A 21 17.03 4.21 -5.45
C VAL A 21 17.20 4.21 -3.93
N ALA A 22 16.15 3.81 -3.22
CA ALA A 22 16.16 3.67 -1.78
C ALA A 22 15.92 2.21 -1.42
N HIS A 23 16.55 1.73 -0.35
CA HIS A 23 16.29 0.40 0.18
C HIS A 23 14.85 0.29 0.72
N GLY A 24 14.29 -0.91 0.59
CA GLY A 24 12.93 -1.22 1.07
C GLY A 24 11.85 -1.03 0.01
N VAL A 25 10.61 -1.32 0.42
CA VAL A 25 9.43 -1.20 -0.43
C VAL A 25 8.98 0.25 -0.44
N ALA A 26 8.51 0.71 -1.59
CA ALA A 26 8.02 2.06 -1.75
C ALA A 26 6.80 2.30 -0.84
N HIS A 27 6.82 3.37 -0.03
CA HIS A 27 5.71 3.75 0.86
C HIS A 27 4.44 4.11 0.06
N ARG A 28 3.56 3.13 -0.16
CA ARG A 28 2.19 3.26 -0.73
C ARG A 28 2.12 4.03 -2.08
N SER A 29 0.90 4.25 -2.58
CA SER A 29 0.64 4.58 -3.99
C SER A 29 1.31 5.89 -4.48
N TYR A 30 2.38 5.76 -5.26
CA TYR A 30 3.05 6.88 -5.96
C TYR A 30 2.22 7.42 -7.13
N GLY A 31 1.20 6.69 -7.57
CA GLY A 31 0.36 7.07 -8.70
C GLY A 31 -0.38 8.40 -8.49
N LEU A 32 -0.73 8.73 -7.25
CA LEU A 32 -1.39 10.01 -6.92
C LEU A 32 -0.45 11.21 -7.11
N ASN A 33 0.83 11.03 -6.80
CA ASN A 33 1.84 12.07 -6.98
C ASN A 33 2.11 12.32 -8.47
N VAL A 34 2.11 11.25 -9.29
CA VAL A 34 2.21 11.35 -10.75
C VAL A 34 0.94 11.98 -11.36
N ALA A 35 -0.24 11.64 -10.85
CA ALA A 35 -1.50 12.24 -11.30
C ALA A 35 -1.54 13.76 -11.09
N ARG A 36 -0.96 14.27 -10.00
CA ARG A 36 -0.79 15.72 -9.78
C ARG A 36 0.07 16.36 -10.86
N LEU A 37 1.22 15.75 -11.20
CA LEU A 37 2.09 16.24 -12.29
C LEU A 37 1.37 16.26 -13.64
N ALA A 38 0.50 15.28 -13.88
CA ALA A 38 -0.33 15.19 -15.08
C ALA A 38 -1.53 16.16 -15.09
N ARG A 39 -1.64 17.07 -14.10
CA ARG A 39 -2.72 18.04 -13.94
C ARG A 39 -4.11 17.40 -13.89
N ILE A 40 -4.21 16.20 -13.32
CA ILE A 40 -5.50 15.59 -13.02
C ILE A 40 -6.23 16.46 -11.98
N PRO A 41 -7.53 16.74 -12.13
CA PRO A 41 -8.25 17.60 -11.19
C PRO A 41 -8.18 17.10 -9.75
N LYS A 42 -7.91 18.01 -8.79
CA LYS A 42 -7.78 17.70 -7.35
C LYS A 42 -8.91 16.82 -6.82
N ARG A 43 -10.16 17.14 -7.17
CA ARG A 43 -11.35 16.35 -6.79
C ARG A 43 -11.27 14.86 -7.18
N VAL A 44 -10.62 14.55 -8.31
CA VAL A 44 -10.45 13.17 -8.79
C VAL A 44 -9.35 12.48 -7.98
N ILE A 45 -8.25 13.18 -7.72
CA ILE A 45 -7.14 12.68 -6.90
C ILE A 45 -7.62 12.41 -5.47
N ASP A 46 -8.44 13.28 -4.88
CA ASP A 46 -8.98 13.11 -3.53
C ASP A 46 -9.88 11.87 -3.44
N VAL A 47 -10.75 11.67 -4.43
CA VAL A 47 -11.60 10.46 -4.52
C VAL A 47 -10.73 9.21 -4.70
N ALA A 48 -9.72 9.25 -5.56
CA ALA A 48 -8.79 8.14 -5.76
C ALA A 48 -8.00 7.81 -4.49
N ALA A 49 -7.55 8.82 -3.74
CA ALA A 49 -6.84 8.64 -2.47
C ALA A 49 -7.71 7.92 -1.45
N ARG A 50 -8.96 8.38 -1.28
CA ARG A 50 -9.94 7.72 -0.41
C ARG A 50 -10.20 6.27 -0.83
N LYS A 51 -10.44 6.04 -2.12
CA LYS A 51 -10.71 4.69 -2.65
C LYS A 51 -9.52 3.74 -2.52
N SER A 52 -8.31 4.25 -2.72
CA SER A 52 -7.07 3.49 -2.51
C SER A 52 -6.96 3.02 -1.07
N SER A 53 -7.21 3.90 -0.10
CA SER A 53 -7.18 3.56 1.33
C SER A 53 -8.28 2.55 1.72
N GLU A 54 -9.50 2.73 1.21
CA GLU A 54 -10.59 1.77 1.41
C GLU A 54 -10.22 0.37 0.88
N LEU A 55 -9.64 0.30 -0.31
CA LEU A 55 -9.22 -0.95 -0.93
C LEU A 55 -8.05 -1.61 -0.16
N GLU A 56 -7.05 -0.84 0.27
CA GLU A 56 -5.92 -1.36 1.07
C GLU A 56 -6.43 -2.02 2.35
N LEU A 57 -7.38 -1.38 3.05
CA LEU A 57 -8.01 -1.96 4.22
C LEU A 57 -8.77 -3.25 3.90
N GLN A 58 -9.55 -3.28 2.82
CA GLN A 58 -10.27 -4.48 2.39
C GLN A 58 -9.32 -5.63 2.07
N LEU A 59 -8.23 -5.36 1.37
CA LEU A 59 -7.20 -6.36 1.05
C LEU A 59 -6.51 -6.88 2.30
N ARG A 60 -6.18 -6.00 3.25
CA ARG A 60 -5.59 -6.40 4.54
C ARG A 60 -6.51 -7.35 5.31
N MET A 61 -7.80 -7.03 5.39
CA MET A 61 -8.79 -7.91 6.03
C MET A 61 -8.94 -9.25 5.31
N ARG A 62 -8.89 -9.27 3.97
CA ARG A 62 -8.93 -10.52 3.19
C ARG A 62 -7.71 -11.40 3.47
N ARG A 63 -6.52 -10.80 3.50
CA ARG A 63 -5.26 -11.52 3.84
C ARG A 63 -5.31 -12.07 5.26
N LEU A 64 -5.78 -11.29 6.24
CA LEU A 64 -5.89 -11.75 7.62
C LEU A 64 -6.84 -12.94 7.75
N ARG A 65 -8.00 -12.89 7.08
CA ARG A 65 -8.93 -14.03 7.05
C ARG A 65 -8.33 -15.26 6.37
N ALA A 66 -7.55 -15.08 5.31
CA ALA A 66 -6.84 -16.18 4.66
C ALA A 66 -5.82 -16.82 5.61
N ALA A 67 -4.98 -16.02 6.26
CA ALA A 67 -4.01 -16.50 7.25
C ALA A 67 -4.68 -17.21 8.43
N SER A 68 -5.80 -16.69 8.96
CA SER A 68 -6.55 -17.36 10.03
C SER A 68 -7.09 -18.74 9.62
N ARG A 69 -7.52 -18.91 8.36
CA ARG A 69 -7.98 -20.21 7.84
C ARG A 69 -6.83 -21.21 7.75
N MET A 70 -5.70 -20.80 7.17
CA MET A 70 -4.49 -21.63 7.05
C MET A 70 -3.97 -22.05 8.44
N LEU A 71 -3.97 -21.15 9.41
CA LEU A 71 -3.60 -21.47 10.79
C LEU A 71 -4.52 -22.56 11.39
N ASN A 72 -5.82 -22.46 11.15
CA ASN A 72 -6.77 -23.47 11.65
C ASN A 72 -6.56 -24.84 10.98
N GLU A 73 -6.25 -24.88 9.68
CA GLU A 73 -5.92 -26.11 8.95
C GLU A 73 -4.64 -26.78 9.48
N LEU A 74 -3.60 -25.99 9.78
CA LEU A 74 -2.36 -26.45 10.42
C LEU A 74 -2.62 -27.08 11.79
N LEU A 75 -3.43 -26.42 12.62
CA LEU A 75 -3.80 -26.94 13.95
C LEU A 75 -4.59 -28.26 13.87
N GLN A 76 -5.27 -28.52 12.75
CA GLN A 76 -5.97 -29.78 12.48
C GLN A 76 -5.07 -30.88 11.91
N GLY A 77 -3.75 -30.63 11.79
CA GLY A 77 -2.77 -31.65 11.44
C GLY A 77 -2.44 -31.77 9.95
N ALA A 78 -2.61 -30.69 9.17
CA ALA A 78 -2.13 -30.61 7.78
C ALA A 78 -0.73 -29.95 7.73
N PRO A 79 0.37 -30.74 7.58
CA PRO A 79 1.74 -30.24 7.77
C PRO A 79 2.35 -29.53 6.54
N HIS A 80 1.65 -29.48 5.40
CA HIS A 80 2.19 -28.90 4.16
C HIS A 80 1.92 -27.40 3.99
N ASP A 81 1.28 -26.74 4.96
CA ASP A 81 0.84 -25.33 4.83
C ASP A 81 1.62 -24.32 5.67
N LEU A 82 2.68 -24.73 6.38
CA LEU A 82 3.45 -23.81 7.24
C LEU A 82 4.17 -22.72 6.43
N ASP A 83 4.81 -23.09 5.32
CA ASP A 83 5.52 -22.13 4.46
C ASP A 83 4.55 -21.13 3.81
N HIS A 84 3.36 -21.59 3.43
CA HIS A 84 2.31 -20.75 2.87
C HIS A 84 1.71 -19.79 3.91
N LEU A 85 1.54 -20.24 5.16
CA LEU A 85 1.11 -19.38 6.25
C LEU A 85 2.15 -18.30 6.58
N VAL A 86 3.42 -18.66 6.68
CA VAL A 86 4.51 -17.71 6.94
C VAL A 86 4.58 -16.64 5.85
N ALA A 87 4.56 -17.05 4.58
CA ALA A 87 4.53 -16.11 3.46
C ALA A 87 3.27 -15.22 3.46
N GLY A 88 2.13 -15.74 3.92
CA GLY A 88 0.90 -14.97 4.06
C GLY A 88 0.95 -13.92 5.17
N ILE A 89 1.64 -14.22 6.29
CA ILE A 89 1.82 -13.30 7.42
C ILE A 89 2.77 -12.16 7.08
N ASP A 90 3.84 -12.42 6.34
CA ASP A 90 4.80 -11.39 5.89
C ASP A 90 4.15 -10.30 5.01
N GLN A 91 2.95 -10.57 4.47
CA GLN A 91 2.19 -9.66 3.60
C GLN A 91 1.09 -8.83 4.31
N LEU A 92 0.97 -8.93 5.64
CA LEU A 92 -0.03 -8.25 6.49
C LEU A 92 0.42 -6.90 7.04
#